data_AF-A0A8T4UD52-F1
#
_entry.id   AF-A0A8T4UD52-F1
#
_cell.length_a   1.000
_cell.length_b   1.000
_cell.length_c   1.000
_cell.angle_alpha   90.00
_cell.angle_beta   90.00
_cell.angle_gamma   90.00
#
_symmetry.space_group_name_H-M   'P 1'
#
loop_
_entity.id
_entity.type
_entity.pdbx_description
1 polymer ?
#
loop_
_entity_poly.entity_id
_entity_poly.type
_entity_poly.pdbx_seq_one_letter_code
_entity_poly.pdbx_strand_id
1 'polypeptide(L)'
;MKRGQSEQFNWVFVLVAGAIILGFFVMFVFKYQDLQQKKLSVNVGKILDENIKLLETTELYLDDKEFDLGLRVKIDFYCQDQENFFEINDYFEQKLKNIVLFSDANYVTDSFDAWITSWNPGFFVANFVYLINPNKVIYLYYTQNDIELLNTLDFPEEILNFKKVNNINIDVEDKKDVVILFLTPVQSVNSLKSDNVKLRGIDSQRKEIIFYEDQQKRSKYIGNEMIYGAVFSENYDMFECAKANVFNRLKKVAKLYSLKASFLNRVITKVECDYNQISSELNRLSQYEGEDIEEIMASIIEQNNELGGRGCAVVF
;
A
#
# COMPACT_ATOMS: atom_id res chain seq x y z
N MET A 1 -71.13 41.51 -5.86
CA MET A 1 -69.66 41.64 -5.75
C MET A 1 -68.93 40.54 -4.95
N LYS A 2 -69.61 39.63 -4.22
CA LYS A 2 -68.93 38.63 -3.35
C LYS A 2 -68.42 37.33 -4.02
N ARG A 3 -68.74 37.04 -5.29
CA ARG A 3 -68.32 35.79 -5.97
C ARG A 3 -66.98 35.86 -6.70
N GLY A 4 -66.52 37.06 -7.10
CA GLY A 4 -65.24 37.21 -7.81
C GLY A 4 -64.00 37.06 -6.92
N GLN A 5 -64.11 37.40 -5.63
CA GLN A 5 -62.98 37.27 -4.68
C GLN A 5 -62.70 35.83 -4.25
N SER A 6 -63.69 34.93 -4.26
CA SER A 6 -63.50 33.52 -3.88
C SER A 6 -62.75 32.72 -4.94
N GLU A 7 -62.96 33.02 -6.23
CA GLU A 7 -62.27 32.30 -7.32
C GLU A 7 -60.79 32.65 -7.40
N GLN A 8 -60.43 33.91 -7.18
CA GLN A 8 -59.03 34.34 -7.14
C GLN A 8 -58.26 33.68 -5.99
N PHE A 9 -58.90 33.51 -4.83
CA PHE A 9 -58.26 32.88 -3.67
C PHE A 9 -57.96 31.39 -3.88
N ASN A 10 -58.85 30.68 -4.58
CA ASN A 10 -58.63 29.26 -4.93
C ASN A 10 -57.42 29.08 -5.85
N TRP A 11 -57.26 29.94 -6.87
CA TRP A 11 -56.10 29.86 -7.77
C TRP A 11 -54.79 30.15 -7.06
N VAL A 12 -54.77 31.13 -6.15
CA VAL A 12 -53.59 31.40 -5.32
C VAL A 12 -53.27 30.21 -4.42
N PHE A 13 -54.29 29.60 -3.79
CA PHE A 13 -54.10 28.42 -2.96
C PHE A 13 -53.55 27.23 -3.75
N VAL A 14 -54.10 26.95 -4.93
CA VAL A 14 -53.61 25.87 -5.82
C VAL A 14 -52.17 26.11 -6.24
N LEU A 15 -51.81 27.35 -6.58
CA LEU A 15 -50.44 27.71 -6.95
C LEU A 15 -49.48 27.51 -5.77
N VAL A 16 -49.84 27.98 -4.57
CA VAL A 16 -49.03 27.81 -3.35
C VAL A 16 -48.87 26.33 -2.99
N ALA A 17 -49.95 25.56 -2.98
CA ALA A 17 -49.90 24.12 -2.72
C ALA A 17 -49.04 23.39 -3.76
N GLY A 18 -49.20 23.74 -5.04
CA GLY A 18 -48.39 23.21 -6.13
C GLY A 18 -46.90 23.53 -5.98
N ALA A 19 -46.56 24.76 -5.59
CA ALA A 19 -45.19 25.17 -5.34
C ALA A 19 -44.57 24.42 -4.14
N ILE A 20 -45.33 24.20 -3.06
CA ILE A 20 -44.88 23.43 -1.90
C ILE A 20 -44.63 21.97 -2.28
N ILE A 21 -45.57 21.34 -2.99
CA ILE A 21 -45.45 19.96 -3.43
C ILE A 21 -44.26 19.80 -4.39
N LEU A 22 -44.11 20.71 -5.35
CA LEU A 22 -42.97 20.72 -6.27
C LEU A 22 -41.64 20.88 -5.52
N GLY A 23 -41.57 21.82 -4.57
CA GLY A 23 -40.40 22.02 -3.72
C GLY A 23 -40.03 20.77 -2.92
N PHE A 24 -41.04 20.06 -2.38
CA PHE A 24 -40.84 18.77 -1.72
C PHE A 24 -40.25 17.71 -2.67
N PHE A 25 -40.79 17.57 -3.89
CA PHE A 25 -40.26 16.60 -4.86
C PHE A 25 -38.82 16.92 -5.29
N VAL A 26 -38.50 18.21 -5.50
CA VAL A 26 -37.13 18.63 -5.82
C VAL A 26 -36.17 18.26 -4.68
N MET A 27 -36.52 18.59 -3.42
CA MET A 27 -35.72 18.20 -2.26
C MET A 27 -35.59 16.69 -2.11
N PHE A 28 -36.68 15.95 -2.35
CA PHE A 28 -36.69 14.49 -2.31
C PHE A 28 -35.76 13.89 -3.37
N VAL A 29 -35.77 14.41 -4.60
CA VAL A 29 -34.89 13.93 -5.68
C VAL A 29 -33.43 14.12 -5.31
N PHE A 30 -33.03 15.30 -4.83
CA PHE A 30 -31.64 15.53 -4.41
C PHE A 30 -31.21 14.61 -3.27
N LYS A 31 -32.07 14.46 -2.24
CA LYS A 31 -31.79 13.56 -1.11
C LYS A 31 -31.76 12.08 -1.53
N TYR A 32 -32.61 11.68 -2.48
CA TYR A 32 -32.61 10.33 -3.01
C TYR A 32 -31.32 10.04 -3.79
N GLN A 33 -30.86 10.97 -4.62
CA GLN A 33 -29.58 10.84 -5.35
C GLN A 33 -28.39 10.70 -4.39
N ASP A 34 -28.30 11.55 -3.37
CA ASP A 34 -27.27 11.48 -2.32
C ASP A 34 -27.27 10.11 -1.61
N LEU A 35 -28.44 9.62 -1.20
CA LEU A 35 -28.57 8.30 -0.57
C LEU A 35 -28.14 7.15 -1.50
N GLN A 36 -28.43 7.24 -2.80
CA GLN A 36 -27.98 6.23 -3.77
C GLN A 36 -26.46 6.25 -3.95
N GLN A 37 -25.86 7.44 -4.06
CA GLN A 37 -24.39 7.59 -4.16
C GLN A 37 -23.71 7.03 -2.90
N LYS A 38 -24.20 7.38 -1.72
CA LYS A 38 -23.69 6.84 -0.46
C LYS A 38 -23.80 5.31 -0.38
N LYS A 39 -24.95 4.75 -0.76
CA LYS A 39 -25.14 3.29 -0.78
C LYS A 39 -24.17 2.60 -1.73
N LEU A 40 -23.92 3.21 -2.89
CA LEU A 40 -22.99 2.73 -3.90
C LEU A 40 -21.54 2.75 -3.37
N SER A 41 -21.09 3.87 -2.80
CA SER A 41 -19.75 3.97 -2.18
C SER A 41 -19.53 2.95 -1.08
N VAL A 42 -20.54 2.72 -0.22
CA VAL A 42 -20.47 1.69 0.82
C VAL A 42 -20.33 0.29 0.22
N ASN A 43 -21.05 -0.01 -0.87
CA ASN A 43 -20.97 -1.32 -1.52
C ASN A 43 -19.59 -1.56 -2.16
N VAL A 44 -19.10 -0.57 -2.93
CA VAL A 44 -17.75 -0.64 -3.53
C VAL A 44 -16.68 -0.72 -2.47
N GLY A 45 -16.76 0.10 -1.43
CA GLY A 45 -15.79 0.09 -0.34
C GLY A 45 -15.74 -1.25 0.40
N LYS A 46 -16.88 -1.91 0.62
CA LYS A 46 -16.89 -3.26 1.20
C LYS A 46 -16.25 -4.30 0.28
N ILE A 47 -16.56 -4.25 -1.01
CA ILE A 47 -15.96 -5.16 -2.00
C ILE A 47 -14.44 -4.94 -2.03
N LEU A 48 -13.97 -3.68 -2.07
CA LEU A 48 -12.55 -3.36 -2.05
C LEU A 48 -11.86 -3.86 -0.77
N ASP A 49 -12.44 -3.61 0.41
CA ASP A 49 -11.90 -4.09 1.70
C ASP A 49 -11.83 -5.61 1.77
N GLU A 50 -12.87 -6.33 1.33
CA GLU A 50 -12.89 -7.79 1.28
C GLU A 50 -11.81 -8.35 0.35
N ASN A 51 -11.62 -7.72 -0.80
CA ASN A 51 -10.62 -8.17 -1.77
C ASN A 51 -9.19 -7.85 -1.32
N ILE A 52 -8.92 -6.67 -0.78
CA ILE A 52 -7.60 -6.37 -0.20
C ILE A 52 -7.25 -7.35 0.93
N LYS A 53 -8.22 -7.70 1.78
CA LYS A 53 -8.02 -8.73 2.82
C LYS A 53 -7.77 -10.12 2.25
N LEU A 54 -8.44 -10.47 1.15
CA LEU A 54 -8.18 -11.73 0.46
C LEU A 54 -6.74 -11.77 -0.05
N LEU A 55 -6.26 -10.69 -0.68
CA LEU A 55 -4.89 -10.54 -1.17
C LEU A 55 -3.85 -10.71 -0.06
N GLU A 56 -4.17 -10.30 1.18
CA GLU A 56 -3.29 -10.52 2.34
C GLU A 56 -3.09 -12.02 2.66
N THR A 57 -4.10 -12.85 2.41
CA THR A 57 -4.12 -14.27 2.77
C THR A 57 -3.67 -15.22 1.67
N THR A 58 -3.58 -14.73 0.43
CA THR A 58 -3.21 -15.54 -0.74
C THR A 58 -1.74 -15.36 -1.09
N GLU A 59 -1.05 -16.45 -1.39
CA GLU A 59 0.27 -16.44 -2.06
C GLU A 59 0.15 -16.27 -3.59
N LEU A 60 -1.07 -16.20 -4.11
CA LEU A 60 -1.36 -16.18 -5.52
C LEU A 60 -1.32 -14.75 -6.06
N TYR A 61 -0.53 -14.57 -7.13
CA TYR A 61 -0.77 -13.53 -8.12
C TYR A 61 -2.21 -13.65 -8.63
N LEU A 62 -2.89 -12.50 -8.77
CA LEU A 62 -4.07 -12.45 -9.62
C LEU A 62 -3.58 -12.54 -11.07
N ASP A 63 -3.43 -13.76 -11.58
CA ASP A 63 -3.17 -14.02 -13.00
C ASP A 63 -4.25 -13.28 -13.84
N ASP A 64 -3.79 -12.29 -14.60
CA ASP A 64 -4.46 -11.66 -15.74
C ASP A 64 -5.79 -10.93 -15.51
N LYS A 65 -6.19 -10.61 -14.28
CA LYS A 65 -7.44 -9.87 -14.05
C LYS A 65 -7.25 -8.64 -13.20
N GLU A 66 -7.37 -7.50 -13.88
CA GLU A 66 -7.67 -6.22 -13.27
C GLU A 66 -8.78 -6.40 -12.21
N PHE A 67 -8.57 -5.78 -11.06
CA PHE A 67 -9.54 -5.72 -9.98
C PHE A 67 -10.71 -4.82 -10.38
N ASP A 68 -11.71 -5.38 -11.06
CA ASP A 68 -12.89 -4.65 -11.51
C ASP A 68 -13.80 -4.28 -10.34
N LEU A 69 -13.99 -2.97 -10.13
CA LEU A 69 -14.89 -2.40 -9.12
C LEU A 69 -16.35 -2.40 -9.60
N GLY A 70 -16.59 -2.69 -10.88
CA GLY A 70 -17.87 -2.66 -11.57
C GLY A 70 -18.39 -1.26 -11.87
N LEU A 71 -17.71 -0.22 -11.39
CA LEU A 71 -18.04 1.17 -11.63
C LEU A 71 -16.88 2.12 -11.35
N ARG A 72 -16.86 3.22 -12.09
CA ARG A 72 -15.85 4.26 -11.92
C ARG A 72 -16.11 5.07 -10.65
N VAL A 73 -15.16 5.06 -9.74
CA VAL A 73 -15.22 5.75 -8.43
C VAL A 73 -13.96 6.55 -8.16
N LYS A 74 -14.09 7.58 -7.33
CA LYS A 74 -12.97 8.25 -6.68
C LYS A 74 -12.57 7.43 -5.44
N ILE A 75 -11.29 7.08 -5.34
CA ILE A 75 -10.72 6.34 -4.22
C ILE A 75 -9.51 7.11 -3.71
N ASP A 76 -9.54 7.50 -2.45
CA ASP A 76 -8.45 8.21 -1.81
C ASP A 76 -7.81 7.31 -0.75
N PHE A 77 -6.54 6.96 -0.91
CA PHE A 77 -5.74 6.25 0.09
C PHE A 77 -4.90 7.26 0.86
N TYR A 78 -4.93 7.13 2.17
CA TYR A 78 -4.15 8.01 3.03
C TYR A 78 -3.73 7.29 4.31
N CYS A 79 -2.78 7.90 5.01
CA CYS A 79 -2.31 7.41 6.29
C CYS A 79 -2.66 8.41 7.40
N GLN A 80 -3.21 7.89 8.49
CA GLN A 80 -3.43 8.66 9.71
C GLN A 80 -2.99 7.80 10.91
N ASP A 81 -2.23 8.38 11.83
CA ASP A 81 -1.77 7.70 13.05
C ASP A 81 -1.06 6.35 12.80
N GLN A 82 -0.25 6.27 11.73
CA GLN A 82 0.42 5.06 11.24
C GLN A 82 -0.50 3.95 10.73
N GLU A 83 -1.76 4.26 10.46
CA GLU A 83 -2.73 3.31 9.95
C GLU A 83 -3.19 3.74 8.56
N ASN A 84 -3.34 2.76 7.67
CA ASN A 84 -3.81 2.97 6.31
C ASN A 84 -5.34 3.06 6.28
N PHE A 85 -5.86 4.03 5.55
CA PHE A 85 -7.28 4.23 5.30
C PHE A 85 -7.51 4.34 3.80
N PHE A 86 -8.74 4.05 3.38
CA PHE A 86 -9.23 4.47 2.08
C PHE A 86 -10.62 5.10 2.21
N GLU A 87 -10.91 6.02 1.30
CA GLU A 87 -12.19 6.71 1.18
C GLU A 87 -12.76 6.55 -0.24
N ILE A 88 -14.08 6.34 -0.36
CA ILE A 88 -14.79 6.15 -1.64
C ILE A 88 -15.79 7.28 -1.87
N ASN A 89 -15.55 8.09 -2.91
CA ASN A 89 -16.35 9.25 -3.31
C ASN A 89 -16.74 10.18 -2.14
N ASP A 90 -15.87 10.35 -1.15
CA ASP A 90 -16.12 11.21 0.02
C ASP A 90 -17.31 10.78 0.93
N TYR A 91 -17.84 9.55 0.74
CA TYR A 91 -19.04 9.06 1.45
C TYR A 91 -18.80 7.87 2.37
N PHE A 92 -17.72 7.12 2.16
CA PHE A 92 -17.40 5.90 2.89
C PHE A 92 -15.91 5.84 3.15
N GLU A 93 -15.54 5.74 4.41
CA GLU A 93 -14.16 5.58 4.88
C GLU A 93 -14.01 4.21 5.54
N GLN A 94 -12.89 3.54 5.25
CA GLN A 94 -12.56 2.26 5.83
C GLN A 94 -11.09 2.19 6.19
N LYS A 95 -10.86 1.70 7.41
CA LYS A 95 -9.53 1.44 7.95
C LYS A 95 -9.01 0.07 7.53
N LEU A 96 -7.80 0.04 6.98
CA LEU A 96 -7.08 -1.16 6.54
C LEU A 96 -6.16 -1.68 7.66
N LYS A 97 -6.74 -2.38 8.63
CA LYS A 97 -5.99 -2.90 9.79
C LYS A 97 -5.00 -3.99 9.38
N ASN A 98 -3.73 -3.82 9.76
CA ASN A 98 -2.64 -4.79 9.59
C ASN A 98 -2.25 -5.12 8.13
N ILE A 99 -2.78 -4.36 7.17
CA ILE A 99 -2.44 -4.50 5.75
C ILE A 99 -1.27 -3.56 5.43
N VAL A 100 -0.25 -4.11 4.80
CA VAL A 100 0.88 -3.34 4.28
C VAL A 100 0.57 -3.00 2.83
N LEU A 101 -0.07 -1.85 2.63
CA LEU A 101 -0.50 -1.36 1.33
C LEU A 101 0.44 -0.26 0.83
N PHE A 102 0.92 -0.41 -0.40
CA PHE A 102 1.61 0.63 -1.15
C PHE A 102 0.76 1.01 -2.36
N SER A 103 0.37 2.28 -2.45
CA SER A 103 -0.50 2.79 -3.52
C SER A 103 -0.25 4.28 -3.77
N ASP A 104 -0.77 4.78 -4.88
CA ASP A 104 -1.00 6.20 -5.07
C ASP A 104 -2.09 6.69 -4.11
N ALA A 105 -2.14 8.01 -3.90
CA ALA A 105 -3.04 8.61 -2.92
C ALA A 105 -4.45 8.77 -3.47
N ASN A 106 -4.61 9.00 -4.78
CA ASN A 106 -5.91 9.32 -5.37
C ASN A 106 -6.10 8.59 -6.68
N TYR A 107 -7.25 7.96 -6.86
CA TYR A 107 -7.65 7.25 -8.07
C TYR A 107 -9.03 7.69 -8.52
N VAL A 108 -9.24 7.80 -9.83
CA VAL A 108 -10.57 7.91 -10.43
C VAL A 108 -10.71 6.82 -11.49
N THR A 109 -11.03 5.62 -11.03
CA THR A 109 -10.91 4.37 -11.80
C THR A 109 -12.10 3.45 -11.55
N ASP A 110 -12.37 2.56 -12.49
CA ASP A 110 -13.23 1.40 -12.38
C ASP A 110 -12.46 0.10 -12.15
N SER A 111 -11.13 0.10 -12.31
CA SER A 111 -10.29 -1.06 -12.05
C SER A 111 -8.91 -0.71 -11.48
N PHE A 112 -8.22 -1.72 -10.93
CA PHE A 112 -6.84 -1.62 -10.49
C PHE A 112 -6.01 -2.81 -10.94
N ASP A 113 -4.73 -2.56 -11.12
CA ASP A 113 -3.74 -3.62 -11.12
C ASP A 113 -3.22 -3.81 -9.69
N ALA A 114 -3.15 -5.07 -9.28
CA ALA A 114 -2.72 -5.47 -7.96
C ALA A 114 -1.56 -6.46 -8.05
N TRP A 115 -0.54 -6.25 -7.23
CA TRP A 115 0.57 -7.15 -7.09
C TRP A 115 0.79 -7.49 -5.61
N ILE A 116 1.24 -8.71 -5.33
CA ILE A 116 1.52 -9.17 -3.98
C ILE A 116 2.92 -9.76 -3.93
N THR A 117 3.68 -9.41 -2.90
CA THR A 117 4.93 -10.11 -2.55
C THR A 117 4.93 -10.49 -1.08
N SER A 118 5.56 -11.60 -0.74
CA SER A 118 5.76 -11.98 0.66
C SER A 118 7.03 -11.36 1.19
N TRP A 119 6.92 -10.56 2.24
CA TRP A 119 8.08 -9.98 2.91
C TRP A 119 8.57 -10.91 4.02
N ASN A 120 9.71 -11.53 3.72
CA ASN A 120 10.30 -12.61 4.50
C ASN A 120 11.76 -12.29 4.84
N PRO A 121 12.08 -11.31 5.70
CA PRO A 121 13.46 -10.93 6.04
C PRO A 121 14.24 -12.03 6.80
N GLY A 122 13.64 -13.20 7.00
CA GLY A 122 14.20 -14.41 7.61
C GLY A 122 13.13 -15.43 7.99
N PHE A 123 11.93 -14.95 8.30
CA PHE A 123 10.69 -15.72 8.44
C PHE A 123 9.53 -14.90 7.89
N PHE A 124 8.40 -15.55 7.61
CA PHE A 124 7.22 -14.87 7.11
C PHE A 124 6.69 -13.85 8.12
N VAL A 125 6.57 -12.59 7.69
CA VAL A 125 6.00 -11.51 8.50
C VAL A 125 4.66 -11.08 7.93
N ALA A 126 4.64 -10.65 6.67
CA ALA A 126 3.47 -10.09 6.01
C ALA A 126 3.57 -10.19 4.50
N ASN A 127 2.42 -10.15 3.83
CA ASN A 127 2.36 -9.85 2.40
C ASN A 127 2.29 -8.34 2.19
N PHE A 128 3.00 -7.84 1.19
CA PHE A 128 2.91 -6.46 0.70
C PHE A 128 1.93 -6.45 -0.46
N VAL A 129 0.95 -5.55 -0.37
CA VAL A 129 -0.02 -5.33 -1.44
C VAL A 129 0.36 -4.04 -2.15
N TYR A 130 0.53 -4.13 -3.47
CA TYR A 130 0.82 -3.00 -4.32
C TYR A 130 -0.39 -2.74 -5.22
N LEU A 131 -0.96 -1.54 -5.14
CA LEU A 131 -2.06 -1.14 -6.02
C LEU A 131 -1.58 -0.03 -6.97
N ILE A 132 -1.91 -0.16 -8.25
CA ILE A 132 -1.53 0.82 -9.25
C ILE A 132 -2.64 1.04 -10.27
N ASN A 133 -2.67 2.26 -10.83
CA ASN A 133 -3.53 2.57 -11.96
C ASN A 133 -2.93 1.90 -13.22
N PRO A 134 -3.70 1.12 -14.00
CA PRO A 134 -3.22 0.49 -15.22
C PRO A 134 -2.58 1.46 -16.25
N ASN A 135 -2.92 2.74 -16.18
CA ASN A 135 -2.39 3.77 -17.08
C ASN A 135 -1.02 4.33 -16.67
N LYS A 136 -0.51 3.97 -15.49
CA LYS A 136 0.75 4.49 -14.94
C LYS A 136 1.95 3.78 -15.56
N VAL A 137 2.97 4.54 -15.95
CA VAL A 137 4.19 4.02 -16.58
C VAL A 137 5.36 4.08 -15.61
N ILE A 138 6.10 2.98 -15.47
CA ILE A 138 7.26 2.91 -14.59
C ILE A 138 8.53 2.79 -15.45
N TYR A 139 9.44 3.75 -15.32
CA TYR A 139 10.78 3.68 -15.90
C TYR A 139 11.79 3.27 -14.85
N LEU A 140 12.51 2.19 -15.12
CA LEU A 140 13.68 1.80 -14.34
C LEU A 140 14.94 2.29 -15.04
N TYR A 141 15.52 3.35 -14.49
CA TYR A 141 16.78 3.89 -14.97
C TYR A 141 17.97 3.19 -14.30
N TYR A 142 18.87 2.67 -15.13
CA TYR A 142 20.05 1.95 -14.67
C TYR A 142 21.30 2.34 -15.47
N THR A 143 22.44 2.25 -14.81
CA THR A 143 23.78 2.38 -15.38
C THR A 143 24.48 1.01 -15.42
N GLN A 144 25.67 0.94 -16.01
CA GLN A 144 26.46 -0.30 -16.03
C GLN A 144 26.83 -0.81 -14.63
N ASN A 145 26.90 0.09 -13.64
CA ASN A 145 27.22 -0.29 -12.26
C ASN A 145 26.01 -0.88 -11.51
N ASP A 146 24.80 -0.75 -12.06
CA ASP A 146 23.56 -1.16 -11.42
C ASP A 146 23.09 -2.57 -11.83
N ILE A 147 23.85 -3.26 -12.70
CA ILE A 147 23.43 -4.55 -13.27
C ILE A 147 23.15 -5.60 -12.19
N GLU A 148 23.95 -5.64 -11.12
CA GLU A 148 23.74 -6.58 -10.02
C GLU A 148 22.39 -6.34 -9.33
N LEU A 149 22.12 -5.09 -8.92
CA LEU A 149 20.84 -4.72 -8.31
C LEU A 149 19.68 -4.96 -9.28
N LEU A 150 19.83 -4.57 -10.54
CA LEU A 150 18.83 -4.77 -11.59
C LEU A 150 18.42 -6.24 -11.72
N ASN A 151 19.38 -7.17 -11.64
CA ASN A 151 19.10 -8.61 -11.75
C ASN A 151 18.40 -9.20 -10.52
N THR A 152 18.41 -8.49 -9.37
CA THR A 152 17.66 -8.92 -8.18
C THR A 152 16.21 -8.42 -8.18
N LEU A 153 15.90 -7.41 -8.99
CA LEU A 153 14.57 -6.82 -9.07
C LEU A 153 13.72 -7.58 -10.09
N ASP A 154 12.61 -8.12 -9.60
CA ASP A 154 11.67 -8.93 -10.36
C ASP A 154 10.31 -8.22 -10.39
N PHE A 155 10.19 -7.22 -11.27
CA PHE A 155 8.93 -6.52 -11.51
C PHE A 155 8.05 -7.36 -12.45
N PRO A 156 6.74 -7.53 -12.16
CA PRO A 156 5.85 -8.28 -13.05
C PRO A 156 5.56 -7.49 -14.33
N GLU A 157 6.28 -7.83 -15.41
CA GLU A 157 6.17 -7.17 -16.72
C GLU A 157 4.78 -7.34 -17.36
N GLU A 158 4.00 -8.33 -16.92
CA GLU A 158 2.64 -8.63 -17.43
C GLU A 158 1.58 -7.66 -16.89
N ILE A 159 1.75 -7.18 -15.65
CA ILE A 159 0.79 -6.32 -14.96
C ILE A 159 1.23 -4.85 -15.03
N LEU A 160 2.53 -4.58 -15.19
CA LEU A 160 3.07 -3.24 -15.14
C LEU A 160 3.52 -2.76 -16.50
N ASN A 161 3.11 -1.53 -16.86
CA ASN A 161 3.71 -0.80 -17.99
C ASN A 161 5.11 -0.32 -17.62
N PHE A 162 6.02 -1.28 -17.54
CA PHE A 162 7.35 -1.14 -17.00
C PHE A 162 8.40 -1.13 -18.12
N LYS A 163 9.35 -0.19 -18.05
CA LYS A 163 10.37 0.01 -19.09
C LYS A 163 11.75 0.17 -18.46
N LYS A 164 12.66 -0.75 -18.79
CA LYS A 164 14.08 -0.64 -18.42
C LYS A 164 14.77 0.30 -19.41
N VAL A 165 15.40 1.36 -18.91
CA VAL A 165 16.07 2.38 -19.74
C VAL A 165 17.46 2.70 -19.19
N ASN A 166 18.44 2.85 -20.09
CA ASN A 166 19.81 3.23 -19.76
C ASN A 166 20.16 4.67 -20.18
N ASN A 167 19.20 5.40 -20.75
CA ASN A 167 19.32 6.81 -21.11
C ASN A 167 18.02 7.55 -20.74
N ILE A 168 18.15 8.70 -20.10
CA ILE A 168 17.01 9.54 -19.69
C ILE A 168 16.66 10.47 -20.85
N ASN A 169 16.16 9.89 -21.94
CA ASN A 169 15.48 10.64 -22.99
C ASN A 169 14.04 10.16 -23.02
N ILE A 170 13.32 10.44 -21.93
CA ILE A 170 11.95 9.99 -21.72
C ILE A 170 11.05 11.05 -22.33
N ASP A 171 10.40 10.72 -23.44
CA ASP A 171 9.30 11.50 -23.98
C ASP A 171 8.10 11.26 -23.05
N VAL A 172 7.94 12.15 -22.07
CA VAL A 172 6.80 12.11 -21.15
C VAL A 172 5.61 12.58 -21.98
N GLU A 173 4.85 11.63 -22.53
CA GLU A 173 3.54 11.96 -23.10
C GLU A 173 2.72 12.71 -22.05
N ASP A 174 2.22 13.90 -22.38
CA ASP A 174 1.61 14.91 -21.49
C ASP A 174 0.44 14.43 -20.59
N LYS A 175 0.04 13.16 -20.63
CA LYS A 175 -1.19 12.65 -20.00
C LYS A 175 -1.04 11.40 -19.14
N LYS A 176 0.15 10.82 -18.99
CA LYS A 176 0.33 9.62 -18.17
C LYS A 176 1.06 9.95 -16.89
N ASP A 177 0.63 9.34 -15.78
CA ASP A 177 1.39 9.33 -14.55
C ASP A 177 2.64 8.47 -14.75
N VAL A 178 3.79 9.01 -14.39
CA VAL A 178 5.09 8.37 -14.60
C VAL A 178 5.82 8.25 -13.28
N VAL A 179 6.40 7.08 -13.01
CA VAL A 179 7.41 6.90 -11.96
C VAL A 179 8.74 6.60 -12.61
N ILE A 180 9.79 7.32 -12.20
CA ILE A 180 11.16 7.03 -12.58
C ILE A 180 11.91 6.57 -11.34
N LEU A 181 12.39 5.33 -11.36
CA LEU A 181 13.26 4.75 -10.34
C LEU A 181 14.71 4.76 -10.85
N PHE A 182 15.57 5.54 -10.21
CA PHE A 182 17.01 5.54 -10.43
C PHE A 182 17.67 4.49 -9.55
N LEU A 183 18.37 3.52 -10.13
CA LEU A 183 19.10 2.49 -9.36
C LEU A 183 20.38 2.99 -8.69
N THR A 184 20.81 4.19 -9.05
CA THR A 184 21.91 4.92 -8.41
C THR A 184 21.43 6.35 -8.07
N PRO A 185 21.87 6.95 -6.95
CA PRO A 185 21.46 8.30 -6.59
C PRO A 185 21.90 9.34 -7.63
N VAL A 186 20.94 10.15 -8.09
CA VAL A 186 21.20 11.28 -8.99
C VAL A 186 21.26 12.58 -8.18
N GLN A 187 22.25 13.43 -8.49
CA GLN A 187 22.49 14.69 -7.76
C GLN A 187 21.49 15.80 -8.11
N SER A 188 20.99 15.83 -9.35
CA SER A 188 20.02 16.81 -9.80
C SER A 188 19.00 16.15 -10.71
N VAL A 189 17.73 16.27 -10.35
CA VAL A 189 16.60 15.76 -11.13
C VAL A 189 15.58 16.86 -11.49
N ASN A 190 15.96 18.13 -11.28
CA ASN A 190 15.06 19.28 -11.43
C ASN A 190 14.49 19.39 -12.85
N SER A 191 15.24 18.97 -13.87
CA SER A 191 14.79 18.98 -15.27
C SER A 191 13.70 17.94 -15.57
N LEU A 192 13.49 16.97 -14.68
CA LEU A 192 12.52 15.89 -14.81
C LEU A 192 11.31 16.08 -13.91
N LYS A 193 11.31 17.13 -13.05
CA LYS A 193 10.18 17.41 -12.16
C LYS A 193 9.01 17.96 -12.96
N SER A 194 7.88 17.27 -12.89
CA SER A 194 6.57 17.75 -13.34
C SER A 194 5.50 17.13 -12.45
N ASP A 195 4.29 17.69 -12.48
CA ASP A 195 3.18 17.27 -11.61
C ASP A 195 2.81 15.78 -11.79
N ASN A 196 3.02 15.24 -12.99
CA ASN A 196 2.71 13.85 -13.33
C ASN A 196 3.92 12.91 -13.23
N VAL A 197 5.09 13.39 -12.80
CA VAL A 197 6.34 12.59 -12.73
C VAL A 197 6.81 12.46 -11.28
N LYS A 198 6.81 11.22 -10.79
CA LYS A 198 7.32 10.82 -9.48
C LYS A 198 8.73 10.28 -9.63
N LEU A 199 9.65 10.83 -8.84
CA LEU A 199 11.08 10.51 -8.94
C LEU A 199 11.53 9.79 -7.66
N ARG A 200 12.19 8.65 -7.82
CA ARG A 200 12.72 7.79 -6.74
C ARG A 200 14.16 7.40 -7.03
N GLY A 201 15.00 7.31 -6.02
CA GLY A 201 16.38 6.83 -6.16
C GLY A 201 16.72 5.75 -5.16
N ILE A 202 17.60 4.83 -5.52
CA ILE A 202 18.13 3.81 -4.62
C ILE A 202 19.60 4.11 -4.32
N ASP A 203 19.93 4.17 -3.03
CA ASP A 203 21.30 4.19 -2.53
C ASP A 203 21.61 2.79 -1.96
N SER A 204 22.19 1.93 -2.79
CA SER A 204 22.48 0.54 -2.44
C SER A 204 23.54 0.41 -1.33
N GLN A 205 24.44 1.38 -1.21
CA GLN A 205 25.49 1.39 -0.19
C GLN A 205 24.92 1.70 1.19
N ARG A 206 23.97 2.64 1.27
CA ARG A 206 23.31 3.02 2.53
C ARG A 206 22.03 2.25 2.82
N LYS A 207 21.59 1.42 1.87
CA LYS A 207 20.29 0.73 1.90
C LYS A 207 19.14 1.71 2.10
N GLU A 208 19.19 2.83 1.35
CA GLU A 208 18.19 3.89 1.41
C GLU A 208 17.45 4.06 0.09
N ILE A 209 16.18 4.42 0.19
CA ILE A 209 15.33 4.94 -0.86
C ILE A 209 15.26 6.45 -0.70
N ILE A 210 15.42 7.16 -1.82
CA ILE A 210 15.38 8.60 -1.93
C ILE A 210 14.09 9.01 -2.63
N PHE A 211 13.31 9.88 -1.99
CA PHE A 211 12.11 10.50 -2.56
C PHE A 211 12.47 11.92 -2.99
N TYR A 212 12.49 12.17 -4.30
CA TYR A 212 12.85 13.48 -4.86
C TYR A 212 11.63 14.40 -4.99
N GLU A 213 11.00 14.68 -3.86
CA GLU A 213 9.85 15.58 -3.74
C GLU A 213 10.31 17.05 -3.63
N ASP A 214 9.50 17.94 -3.06
CA ASP A 214 9.89 19.32 -2.75
C ASP A 214 11.15 19.37 -1.89
N GLN A 215 11.22 18.48 -0.91
CA GLN A 215 12.41 18.21 -0.12
C GLN A 215 12.84 16.76 -0.34
N GLN A 216 14.13 16.55 -0.49
CA GLN A 216 14.67 15.20 -0.61
C GLN A 216 14.50 14.48 0.72
N LYS A 217 13.62 13.48 0.77
CA LYS A 217 13.43 12.61 1.93
C LYS A 217 14.08 11.25 1.69
N ARG A 218 14.52 10.60 2.75
CA ARG A 218 15.24 9.31 2.70
C ARG A 218 14.63 8.33 3.69
N SER A 219 14.52 7.08 3.28
CA SER A 219 14.14 5.98 4.15
C SER A 219 15.02 4.78 3.91
N LYS A 220 15.39 4.08 4.98
CA LYS A 220 15.95 2.73 4.86
C LYS A 220 14.96 1.73 4.30
N TYR A 221 15.48 0.72 3.61
CA TYR A 221 14.71 -0.41 3.11
C TYR A 221 15.37 -1.74 3.49
N ILE A 222 14.56 -2.79 3.55
CA ILE A 222 14.99 -4.17 3.81
C ILE A 222 14.31 -5.07 2.79
N GLY A 223 15.10 -5.71 1.95
CA GLY A 223 14.61 -6.52 0.84
C GLY A 223 14.11 -5.69 -0.34
N ASN A 224 13.92 -6.36 -1.47
CA ASN A 224 13.48 -5.73 -2.73
C ASN A 224 12.01 -5.35 -2.68
N GLU A 225 11.22 -5.98 -1.82
CA GLU A 225 9.80 -5.73 -1.63
C GLU A 225 9.54 -4.28 -1.19
N MET A 226 10.44 -3.69 -0.40
CA MET A 226 10.37 -2.28 -0.03
C MET A 226 10.81 -1.34 -1.17
N ILE A 227 11.71 -1.77 -2.05
CA ILE A 227 12.04 -1.01 -3.27
C ILE A 227 10.80 -0.92 -4.15
N TYR A 228 10.07 -2.02 -4.34
CA TYR A 228 8.79 -2.02 -5.02
C TYR A 228 7.81 -1.08 -4.30
N GLY A 229 7.72 -1.15 -2.96
CA GLY A 229 6.84 -0.28 -2.18
C GLY A 229 7.03 1.21 -2.48
N ALA A 230 8.27 1.66 -2.66
CA ALA A 230 8.55 3.06 -2.99
C ALA A 230 8.13 3.48 -4.41
N VAL A 231 8.11 2.55 -5.36
CA VAL A 231 7.62 2.80 -6.73
C VAL A 231 6.11 2.99 -6.72
N PHE A 232 5.40 2.19 -5.93
CA PHE A 232 3.95 2.21 -5.87
C PHE A 232 3.39 3.27 -4.93
N SER A 233 4.15 3.71 -3.93
CA SER A 233 3.74 4.77 -3.02
C SER A 233 3.66 6.14 -3.69
N GLU A 234 2.58 6.88 -3.42
CA GLU A 234 2.42 8.28 -3.84
C GLU A 234 3.63 9.14 -3.49
N ASN A 235 4.04 9.06 -2.22
CA ASN A 235 5.03 9.92 -1.59
C ASN A 235 5.72 9.19 -0.42
N TYR A 236 6.69 9.87 0.17
CA TYR A 236 7.45 9.39 1.32
C TYR A 236 6.56 9.05 2.52
N ASP A 237 5.56 9.87 2.83
CA ASP A 237 4.76 9.72 4.05
C ASP A 237 3.88 8.45 3.97
N MET A 238 3.33 8.14 2.80
CA MET A 238 2.62 6.88 2.55
C MET A 238 3.55 5.66 2.60
N PHE A 239 4.74 5.77 2.04
CA PHE A 239 5.75 4.72 2.11
C PHE A 239 6.13 4.41 3.57
N GLU A 240 6.44 5.44 4.36
CA GLU A 240 6.79 5.31 5.77
C GLU A 240 5.65 4.71 6.59
N CYS A 241 4.40 5.03 6.25
CA CYS A 241 3.24 4.45 6.93
C CYS A 241 3.14 2.94 6.71
N ALA A 242 3.23 2.48 5.47
CA ALA A 242 3.23 1.06 5.15
C ALA A 242 4.44 0.34 5.80
N LYS A 243 5.61 1.00 5.77
CA LYS A 243 6.82 0.53 6.44
C LYS A 243 6.62 0.39 7.96
N ALA A 244 6.03 1.39 8.63
CA ALA A 244 5.73 1.31 10.06
C ALA A 244 4.77 0.16 10.40
N ASN A 245 3.76 -0.06 9.55
CA ASN A 245 2.82 -1.17 9.69
C ASN A 245 3.50 -2.54 9.63
N VAL A 246 4.42 -2.75 8.67
CA VAL A 246 5.15 -4.02 8.60
C VAL A 246 6.10 -4.20 9.79
N PHE A 247 6.80 -3.16 10.22
CA PHE A 247 7.71 -3.28 11.38
C PHE A 247 6.96 -3.55 12.69
N ASN A 248 5.79 -2.95 12.87
CA ASN A 248 4.91 -3.28 13.99
C ASN A 248 4.48 -4.75 13.97
N ARG A 249 4.28 -5.33 12.78
CA ARG A 249 3.99 -6.75 12.62
C ARG A 249 5.22 -7.63 12.86
N LEU A 250 6.39 -7.26 12.35
CA LEU A 250 7.66 -7.94 12.63
C LEU A 250 7.89 -8.06 14.14
N LYS A 251 7.70 -6.97 14.89
CA LYS A 251 7.86 -6.96 16.36
C LYS A 251 6.97 -8.00 17.04
N LYS A 252 5.70 -8.09 16.62
CA LYS A 252 4.72 -9.05 17.17
C LYS A 252 5.09 -10.49 16.82
N VAL A 253 5.47 -10.76 15.58
CA VAL A 253 5.87 -12.10 15.12
C VAL A 253 7.18 -12.54 15.81
N ALA A 254 8.17 -11.66 15.90
CA ALA A 254 9.41 -11.91 16.63
C ALA A 254 9.13 -12.24 18.11
N LYS A 255 8.20 -11.51 18.75
CA LYS A 255 7.79 -11.81 20.12
C LYS A 255 7.17 -13.21 20.25
N LEU A 256 6.31 -13.59 19.32
CA LEU A 256 5.71 -14.93 19.28
C LEU A 256 6.77 -16.02 19.16
N TYR A 257 7.72 -15.85 18.25
CA TYR A 257 8.82 -16.82 18.08
C TYR A 257 9.77 -16.86 19.28
N SER A 258 10.02 -15.72 19.93
CA SER A 258 10.78 -15.69 21.19
C SER A 258 10.11 -16.53 22.28
N LEU A 259 8.78 -16.44 22.41
CA LEU A 259 8.00 -17.26 23.34
C LEU A 259 8.04 -18.76 22.96
N LYS A 260 7.96 -19.10 21.67
CA LYS A 260 8.11 -20.47 21.19
C LYS A 260 9.50 -21.02 21.53
N ALA A 261 10.57 -20.28 21.26
CA ALA A 261 11.94 -20.68 21.59
C ALA A 261 12.10 -20.90 23.11
N SER A 262 11.60 -19.97 23.93
CA SER A 262 11.58 -20.12 25.40
C SER A 262 10.82 -21.37 25.86
N PHE A 263 9.70 -21.71 25.20
CA PHE A 263 8.95 -22.93 25.51
C PHE A 263 9.73 -24.19 25.11
N LEU A 264 10.29 -24.22 23.90
CA LEU A 264 11.11 -25.34 23.42
C LEU A 264 12.29 -25.62 24.34
N ASN A 265 12.97 -24.56 24.81
CA ASN A 265 14.07 -24.65 25.77
C ASN A 265 13.69 -25.36 27.09
N ARG A 266 12.42 -25.20 27.52
CA ARG A 266 11.93 -25.78 28.78
C ARG A 266 11.53 -27.23 28.63
N VAL A 267 11.08 -27.64 27.44
CA VAL A 267 10.50 -28.96 27.19
C VAL A 267 11.51 -29.93 26.59
N ILE A 268 12.44 -29.44 25.77
CA ILE A 268 13.47 -30.25 25.14
C ILE A 268 14.67 -30.35 26.08
N THR A 269 14.95 -31.56 26.57
CA THR A 269 16.05 -31.84 27.50
C THR A 269 17.35 -32.24 26.79
N LYS A 270 17.38 -32.23 25.45
CA LYS A 270 18.57 -32.59 24.66
C LYS A 270 19.60 -31.45 24.78
N VAL A 271 20.77 -31.76 25.34
CA VAL A 271 21.85 -30.78 25.61
C VAL A 271 22.30 -30.01 24.35
N GLU A 272 22.24 -30.64 23.18
CA GLU A 272 22.61 -30.03 21.90
C GLU A 272 21.60 -28.98 21.38
N CYS A 273 20.41 -28.92 21.98
CA CYS A 273 19.32 -28.03 21.59
C CYS A 273 19.21 -26.85 22.58
N ASP A 274 20.09 -25.86 22.42
CA ASP A 274 20.03 -24.61 23.19
C ASP A 274 19.22 -23.54 22.44
N TYR A 275 18.09 -23.14 23.01
CA TYR A 275 17.21 -22.12 22.45
C TYR A 275 17.36 -20.75 23.11
N ASN A 276 18.24 -20.60 24.11
CA ASN A 276 18.37 -19.36 24.87
C ASN A 276 18.84 -18.19 23.98
N GLN A 277 19.84 -18.44 23.14
CA GLN A 277 20.42 -17.41 22.28
C GLN A 277 19.38 -16.90 21.27
N ILE A 278 18.70 -17.80 20.56
CA ILE A 278 17.71 -17.41 19.56
C ILE A 278 16.49 -16.74 20.22
N SER A 279 16.09 -17.19 21.41
CA SER A 279 15.00 -16.55 22.17
C SER A 279 15.35 -15.12 22.58
N SER A 280 16.60 -14.87 22.99
CA SER A 280 17.12 -13.55 23.34
C SER A 280 17.16 -12.62 22.12
N GLU A 281 17.68 -13.10 20.99
CA GLU A 281 17.75 -12.34 19.75
C GLU A 281 16.36 -11.98 19.20
N LEU A 282 15.43 -12.93 19.20
CA LEU A 282 14.03 -12.67 18.83
C LEU A 282 13.35 -11.68 19.78
N ASN A 283 13.69 -11.70 21.08
CA ASN A 283 13.18 -10.71 22.02
C ASN A 283 13.79 -9.32 21.76
N ARG A 284 15.09 -9.23 21.43
CA ARG A 284 15.75 -7.99 21.01
C ARG A 284 15.08 -7.41 19.76
N LEU A 285 14.83 -8.24 18.75
CA LEU A 285 14.11 -7.85 17.53
C LEU A 285 12.68 -7.34 17.83
N SER A 286 11.98 -7.95 18.79
CA SER A 286 10.62 -7.53 19.15
C SER A 286 10.53 -6.13 19.77
N GLN A 287 11.64 -5.61 20.28
CA GLN A 287 11.75 -4.29 20.93
C GLN A 287 12.47 -3.28 20.05
N TYR A 288 12.81 -3.67 18.82
CA TYR A 288 13.77 -2.95 18.02
C TYR A 288 13.24 -1.63 17.45
N GLU A 289 14.03 -0.55 17.54
CA GLU A 289 13.67 0.77 17.00
C GLU A 289 14.76 1.38 16.09
N GLY A 290 15.84 0.64 15.83
CA GLY A 290 17.01 1.14 15.09
C GLY A 290 17.03 0.79 13.60
N GLU A 291 18.24 0.70 13.02
CA GLU A 291 18.45 0.55 11.57
C GLU A 291 19.21 -0.72 11.12
N ASP A 292 19.92 -1.41 12.00
CA ASP A 292 20.70 -2.65 11.76
C ASP A 292 19.91 -3.96 11.92
N ILE A 293 18.70 -4.05 11.34
CA ILE A 293 17.85 -5.26 11.44
C ILE A 293 18.47 -6.45 10.72
N GLU A 294 19.16 -6.22 9.60
CA GLU A 294 19.71 -7.30 8.77
C GLU A 294 20.72 -8.17 9.53
N GLU A 295 21.57 -7.58 10.38
CA GLU A 295 22.54 -8.33 11.18
C GLU A 295 21.84 -9.20 12.24
N ILE A 296 20.84 -8.65 12.93
CA ILE A 296 20.03 -9.39 13.91
C ILE A 296 19.32 -10.55 13.21
N MET A 297 18.72 -10.30 12.04
CA MET A 297 18.02 -11.32 11.26
C MET A 297 18.95 -12.42 10.78
N ALA A 298 20.14 -12.07 10.26
CA ALA A 298 21.14 -13.05 9.82
C ALA A 298 21.53 -13.98 10.97
N SER A 299 21.78 -13.44 12.16
CA SER A 299 22.11 -14.24 13.35
C SER A 299 20.96 -15.16 13.78
N ILE A 300 19.71 -14.67 13.74
CA ILE A 300 18.53 -15.48 14.07
C ILE A 300 18.36 -16.66 13.09
N ILE A 301 18.55 -16.40 11.79
CA ILE A 301 18.45 -17.43 10.74
C ILE A 301 19.52 -18.50 10.92
N GLU A 302 20.77 -18.08 11.14
CA GLU A 302 21.90 -19.00 11.37
C GLU A 302 21.62 -19.93 12.56
N GLN A 303 21.20 -19.36 13.69
CA GLN A 303 20.87 -20.14 14.89
C GLN A 303 19.69 -21.11 14.67
N ASN A 304 18.66 -20.69 13.93
CA ASN A 304 17.53 -21.56 13.60
C ASN A 304 17.97 -22.75 12.73
N ASN A 305 18.84 -22.49 11.76
CA ASN A 305 19.39 -23.51 10.86
C ASN A 305 20.32 -24.49 11.61
N GLU A 306 21.15 -23.99 12.53
CA GLU A 306 21.98 -24.85 13.38
C GLU A 306 21.15 -25.81 14.24
N LEU A 307 20.06 -25.31 14.84
CA LEU A 307 19.13 -26.15 15.59
C LEU A 307 18.55 -27.26 14.70
N GLY A 308 18.07 -26.91 13.50
CA GLY A 308 17.58 -27.89 12.53
C GLY A 308 18.65 -28.92 12.14
N GLY A 309 19.88 -28.48 11.89
CA GLY A 309 21.01 -29.35 11.54
C GLY A 309 21.41 -30.34 12.63
N ARG A 310 21.15 -30.02 13.91
CA ARG A 310 21.36 -30.91 15.07
C ARG A 310 20.17 -31.83 15.37
N GLY A 311 19.14 -31.82 14.52
CA GLY A 311 17.89 -32.56 14.72
C GLY A 311 17.01 -31.99 15.83
N CYS A 312 17.21 -30.73 16.21
CA CYS A 312 16.35 -30.02 17.15
C CYS A 312 15.12 -29.45 16.40
N ALA A 313 14.03 -29.19 17.13
CA ALA A 313 12.88 -28.52 16.54
C ALA A 313 13.24 -27.07 16.16
N VAL A 314 12.91 -26.65 14.94
CA VAL A 314 13.12 -25.25 14.50
C VAL A 314 12.08 -24.30 15.11
N VAL A 315 12.48 -23.06 15.33
CA VAL A 315 11.63 -22.00 15.91
C VAL A 315 10.67 -21.45 14.87
N PHE A 316 11.07 -21.35 13.61
CA PHE A 316 10.23 -20.96 12.49
C PHE A 316 10.54 -21.81 11.26
#